data_AF-A0A2L0RXQ8-F1
#
_entry.id   AF-A0A2L0RXQ8-F1
#
_cell.length_a   1.000
_cell.length_b   1.000
_cell.length_c   1.000
_cell.angle_alpha   90.00
_cell.angle_beta   90.00
_cell.angle_gamma   90.00
#
_symmetry.space_group_name_H-M   'P 1'
#
loop_
_entity.id
_entity.type
_entity.pdbx_description
1 polymer ?
#
loop_
_entity_poly.entity_id
_entity_poly.type
_entity_poly.pdbx_seq_one_letter_code
_entity_poly.pdbx_strand_id
1 'polypeptide(L)'
;MKYLMVACVLLALSGCVTNQLHFAAYSTEAELAAIKGGVVQADIVQVTGAEKCTRCKESSKVVWHAANYKVGLYEGFANVPVDDWTEFTRRAVGVSSTSTLKTSVEIDRVFVKTWNAPDYYACEVSLTVDIAGTKYPGRSRLKLKQAGQSLIGDKLAALNAQVLDTVGLTVKAAYMNALSNYHTVH
;
A
#
# COMPACT_ATOMS: atom_id res chain seq x y z
N MET A 1 15.91 -33.82 -6.16
CA MET A 1 16.43 -32.66 -6.92
C MET A 1 15.36 -31.83 -7.63
N LYS A 2 14.42 -32.42 -8.42
CA LYS A 2 13.33 -31.67 -9.08
C LYS A 2 12.48 -30.80 -8.13
N TYR A 3 12.05 -31.34 -6.99
CA TYR A 3 11.26 -30.58 -6.01
C TYR A 3 12.04 -29.48 -5.28
N LEU A 4 13.37 -29.66 -5.13
CA LEU A 4 14.25 -28.66 -4.51
C LEU A 4 14.46 -27.46 -5.43
N MET A 5 14.60 -27.69 -6.74
CA MET A 5 14.65 -26.60 -7.73
C MET A 5 13.32 -25.84 -7.82
N VAL A 6 12.18 -26.54 -7.78
CA VAL A 6 10.86 -25.89 -7.76
C VAL A 6 10.67 -25.05 -6.49
N ALA A 7 11.09 -25.56 -5.32
CA ALA A 7 11.06 -24.80 -4.08
C ALA A 7 12.00 -23.58 -4.09
N CYS A 8 13.23 -23.71 -4.61
CA CYS A 8 14.15 -22.59 -4.77
C CYS A 8 13.65 -21.53 -5.77
N VAL A 9 12.99 -21.94 -6.85
CA VAL A 9 12.36 -21.02 -7.80
C VAL A 9 11.15 -20.31 -7.17
N LEU A 10 10.32 -21.03 -6.41
CA LEU A 10 9.21 -20.42 -5.66
C LEU A 10 9.70 -19.47 -4.56
N LEU A 11 10.80 -19.79 -3.88
CA LEU A 11 11.44 -18.93 -2.87
C LEU A 11 12.09 -17.70 -3.53
N ALA A 12 12.74 -17.84 -4.67
CA ALA A 12 13.29 -16.72 -5.44
C ALA A 12 12.18 -15.81 -6.00
N LEU A 13 11.07 -16.39 -6.48
CA LEU A 13 9.89 -15.64 -6.92
C LEU A 13 9.16 -14.97 -5.75
N SER A 14 9.25 -15.52 -4.53
CA SER A 14 8.70 -14.91 -3.31
C SER A 14 9.50 -13.71 -2.80
N GLY A 15 10.71 -13.47 -3.31
CA GLY A 15 11.59 -12.40 -2.80
C GLY A 15 11.19 -10.98 -3.20
N CYS A 16 10.36 -10.82 -4.24
CA CYS A 16 9.98 -9.52 -4.79
C CYS A 16 8.49 -9.22 -4.51
N VAL A 17 8.20 -8.05 -3.94
CA VAL A 17 6.83 -7.54 -3.67
C VAL A 17 5.99 -7.54 -4.95
N THR A 18 6.62 -7.27 -6.10
CA THR A 18 6.00 -7.37 -7.42
C THR A 18 5.30 -8.71 -7.66
N ASN A 19 5.95 -9.82 -7.30
CA ASN A 19 5.43 -11.17 -7.48
C ASN A 19 4.46 -11.54 -6.37
N GLN A 20 4.75 -11.16 -5.13
CA GLN A 20 3.86 -11.39 -4.01
C GLN A 20 2.47 -10.74 -4.25
N LEU A 21 2.44 -9.52 -4.80
CA LEU A 21 1.21 -8.85 -5.21
C LEU A 21 0.57 -9.50 -6.43
N HIS A 22 1.37 -9.96 -7.40
CA HIS A 22 0.84 -10.63 -8.58
C HIS A 22 0.08 -11.90 -8.23
N PHE A 23 0.62 -12.71 -7.33
CA PHE A 23 0.05 -14.01 -6.95
C PHE A 23 -0.86 -13.95 -5.72
N ALA A 24 -1.02 -12.80 -5.07
CA ALA A 24 -1.98 -12.62 -4.00
C ALA A 24 -3.42 -12.94 -4.47
N ALA A 25 -4.23 -13.46 -3.56
CA ALA A 25 -5.67 -13.59 -3.76
C ALA A 25 -6.31 -12.21 -3.94
N TYR A 26 -7.42 -12.15 -4.67
CA TYR A 26 -8.23 -10.94 -4.72
C TYR A 26 -8.91 -10.72 -3.38
N SER A 27 -8.96 -9.46 -2.95
CA SER A 27 -9.70 -9.05 -1.77
C SER A 27 -11.20 -9.28 -1.97
N THR A 28 -11.86 -9.77 -0.93
CA THR A 28 -13.29 -10.07 -0.97
C THR A 28 -14.12 -8.81 -0.75
N GLU A 29 -15.38 -8.81 -1.19
CA GLU A 29 -16.30 -7.70 -0.92
C GLU A 29 -16.51 -7.46 0.57
N ALA A 30 -16.55 -8.54 1.37
CA ALA A 30 -16.69 -8.47 2.82
C ALA A 30 -15.47 -7.80 3.48
N GLU A 31 -14.25 -8.14 3.06
CA GLU A 31 -13.02 -7.47 3.53
C GLU A 31 -13.06 -5.97 3.22
N LEU A 32 -13.42 -5.62 1.98
CA LEU A 32 -13.49 -4.22 1.55
C LEU A 32 -14.57 -3.44 2.30
N ALA A 33 -15.73 -4.05 2.53
CA ALA A 33 -16.81 -3.45 3.31
C ALA A 33 -16.39 -3.23 4.77
N ALA A 34 -15.70 -4.20 5.38
CA ALA A 34 -15.19 -4.09 6.75
C ALA A 34 -14.18 -2.93 6.89
N ILE A 35 -13.26 -2.79 5.95
CA ILE A 35 -12.28 -1.68 5.97
C ILE A 35 -12.99 -0.33 5.76
N LYS A 36 -13.91 -0.24 4.78
CA LYS A 36 -14.65 1.00 4.51
C LYS A 36 -15.49 1.45 5.70
N GLY A 37 -16.25 0.52 6.30
CA GLY A 37 -17.11 0.78 7.45
C GLY A 37 -16.39 0.93 8.79
N GLY A 38 -15.11 0.55 8.88
CA GLY A 38 -14.32 0.68 10.11
C GLY A 38 -14.22 2.13 10.58
N VAL A 39 -14.67 2.38 11.81
CA VAL A 39 -14.59 3.71 12.45
C VAL A 39 -13.26 3.80 13.22
N VAL A 40 -12.51 4.88 12.98
CA VAL A 40 -11.23 5.13 13.64
C VAL A 40 -11.38 6.23 14.68
N GLN A 41 -11.28 5.87 15.96
CA GLN A 41 -11.37 6.82 17.08
C GLN A 41 -9.99 7.38 17.47
N ALA A 42 -9.24 7.87 16.50
CA ALA A 42 -7.91 8.44 16.70
C ALA A 42 -7.72 9.66 15.81
N ASP A 43 -6.80 10.55 16.20
CA ASP A 43 -6.31 11.64 15.38
C ASP A 43 -4.87 11.37 14.95
N ILE A 44 -4.52 11.71 13.71
CA ILE A 44 -3.16 11.58 13.17
C ILE A 44 -2.53 12.95 13.15
N VAL A 45 -1.64 13.25 14.10
CA VAL A 45 -1.04 14.58 14.24
C VAL A 45 0.06 14.84 13.22
N GLN A 46 0.73 13.80 12.72
CA GLN A 46 1.76 13.91 11.69
C GLN A 46 1.91 12.60 10.92
N VAL A 47 2.37 12.72 9.67
CA VAL A 47 2.79 11.58 8.83
C VAL A 47 4.19 11.84 8.30
N THR A 48 5.07 10.86 8.43
CA THR A 48 6.47 10.90 7.98
C THR A 48 6.82 9.68 7.13
N GLY A 49 8.04 9.64 6.58
CA GLY A 49 8.54 8.44 5.89
C GLY A 49 8.00 8.23 4.48
N ALA A 50 7.39 9.25 3.87
CA ALA A 50 6.79 9.16 2.54
C ALA A 50 7.65 9.82 1.46
N GLU A 51 8.97 9.60 1.50
CA GLU A 51 9.91 10.30 0.63
C GLU A 51 9.74 9.88 -0.83
N LYS A 52 9.67 10.88 -1.73
CA LYS A 52 9.66 10.66 -3.18
C LYS A 52 10.98 10.07 -3.64
N CYS A 53 10.93 9.02 -4.45
CA CYS A 53 12.11 8.48 -5.11
C CYS A 53 12.52 9.37 -6.30
N THR A 54 13.81 9.66 -6.40
CA THR A 54 14.40 10.34 -7.57
C THR A 54 14.63 9.37 -8.74
N ARG A 55 14.98 8.11 -8.41
CA ARG A 55 15.03 6.97 -9.32
C ARG A 55 14.28 5.82 -8.66
N CYS A 56 13.03 5.63 -9.08
CA CYS A 56 12.15 4.65 -8.46
C CYS A 56 12.54 3.22 -8.85
N LYS A 57 12.56 2.35 -7.85
CA LYS A 57 12.86 0.92 -7.97
C LYS A 57 11.94 0.16 -7.04
N GLU A 58 11.91 -1.16 -7.15
CA GLU A 58 11.06 -1.97 -6.28
C GLU A 58 11.32 -1.75 -4.77
N SER A 59 12.57 -1.53 -4.38
CA SER A 59 12.94 -1.24 -2.98
C SER A 59 12.68 0.21 -2.55
N SER A 60 12.16 1.08 -3.43
CA SER A 60 11.71 2.41 -3.02
C SER A 60 10.57 2.30 -2.01
N LYS A 61 10.52 3.27 -1.10
CA LYS A 61 9.59 3.29 0.02
C LYS A 61 8.15 3.49 -0.43
N VAL A 62 7.93 4.52 -1.24
CA VAL A 62 6.64 4.83 -1.87
C VAL A 62 6.83 4.70 -3.38
N VAL A 63 6.21 3.68 -3.98
CA VAL A 63 6.43 3.38 -5.40
C VAL A 63 5.21 2.75 -6.05
N TRP A 64 4.97 3.14 -7.30
CA TRP A 64 4.03 2.53 -8.20
C TRP A 64 4.78 1.77 -9.30
N HIS A 65 4.48 0.49 -9.46
CA HIS A 65 4.87 -0.37 -10.57
C HIS A 65 3.73 -0.48 -11.58
N ALA A 66 3.84 0.22 -12.70
CA ALA A 66 2.94 0.03 -13.84
C ALA A 66 3.50 -1.08 -14.73
N ALA A 67 3.08 -2.30 -14.43
CA ALA A 67 3.77 -3.51 -14.85
C ALA A 67 3.57 -3.89 -16.34
N ASN A 68 2.77 -3.09 -17.06
CA ASN A 68 2.54 -3.18 -18.51
C ASN A 68 3.14 -1.98 -19.29
N TYR A 69 4.15 -1.30 -18.75
CA TYR A 69 4.85 -0.26 -19.50
C TYR A 69 5.57 -0.88 -20.72
N LYS A 70 5.47 -0.23 -21.90
CA LYS A 70 5.70 -0.76 -23.27
C LYS A 70 7.12 -1.29 -23.57
N VAL A 71 7.98 -1.43 -22.58
CA VAL A 71 9.40 -1.80 -22.70
C VAL A 71 9.78 -3.05 -21.87
N GLY A 72 8.84 -3.67 -21.14
CA GLY A 72 9.05 -4.98 -20.51
C GLY A 72 8.44 -5.09 -19.10
N LEU A 73 8.51 -6.29 -18.52
CA LEU A 73 7.86 -6.64 -17.24
C LEU A 73 8.41 -5.89 -16.01
N TYR A 74 9.62 -5.33 -16.11
CA TYR A 74 10.40 -4.78 -14.99
C TYR A 74 10.76 -3.30 -15.12
N GLU A 75 10.29 -2.65 -16.19
CA GLU A 75 10.39 -1.21 -16.38
C GLU A 75 9.02 -0.57 -16.06
N GLY A 76 9.00 0.61 -15.44
CA GLY A 76 7.76 1.29 -15.05
C GLY A 76 7.55 1.50 -13.55
N PHE A 77 8.64 1.68 -12.80
CA PHE A 77 8.55 2.20 -11.42
C PHE A 77 8.50 3.72 -11.43
N ALA A 78 7.52 4.27 -10.73
CA ALA A 78 7.35 5.71 -10.56
C ALA A 78 6.92 6.05 -9.13
N ASN A 79 6.91 7.33 -8.78
CA ASN A 79 6.32 7.77 -7.52
C ASN A 79 4.81 7.51 -7.51
N VAL A 80 4.27 7.20 -6.35
CA VAL A 80 2.82 7.36 -6.13
C VAL A 80 2.56 8.87 -6.06
N PRO A 81 1.70 9.44 -6.92
CA PRO A 81 1.53 10.89 -7.05
C PRO A 81 0.62 11.46 -5.94
N VAL A 82 1.10 11.37 -4.71
CA VAL A 82 0.53 12.02 -3.53
C VAL A 82 1.52 13.07 -3.05
N ASP A 83 1.09 14.33 -3.03
CA ASP A 83 1.94 15.45 -2.63
C ASP A 83 1.91 15.70 -1.12
N ASP A 84 0.72 15.60 -0.50
CA ASP A 84 0.56 15.69 0.96
C ASP A 84 0.10 14.34 1.53
N TRP A 85 1.07 13.58 2.02
CA TRP A 85 0.81 12.29 2.68
C TRP A 85 0.16 12.42 4.05
N THR A 86 0.25 13.58 4.70
CA THR A 86 -0.44 13.81 5.98
C THR A 86 -1.93 13.96 5.73
N GLU A 87 -2.31 14.86 4.83
CA GLU A 87 -3.71 15.06 4.46
C GLU A 87 -4.30 13.79 3.83
N PHE A 88 -3.57 13.16 2.89
CA PHE A 88 -4.02 11.94 2.23
C PHE A 88 -4.31 10.82 3.24
N THR A 89 -3.38 10.55 4.15
CA THR A 89 -3.55 9.51 5.18
C THR A 89 -4.71 9.86 6.13
N ARG A 90 -4.81 11.11 6.60
CA ARG A 90 -5.91 11.54 7.48
C ARG A 90 -7.28 11.32 6.83
N ARG A 91 -7.43 11.73 5.57
CA ARG A 91 -8.67 11.55 4.79
C ARG A 91 -8.96 10.07 4.54
N ALA A 92 -7.95 9.30 4.13
CA ALA A 92 -8.08 7.88 3.83
C ALA A 92 -8.49 7.06 5.06
N VAL A 93 -7.87 7.32 6.21
CA VAL A 93 -8.16 6.65 7.48
C VAL A 93 -9.53 7.05 8.03
N GLY A 94 -9.96 8.29 7.79
CA GLY A 94 -11.19 8.84 8.35
C GLY A 94 -11.02 9.17 9.84
N VAL A 95 -9.93 9.86 10.18
CA VAL A 95 -9.58 10.21 11.57
C VAL A 95 -10.59 11.17 12.20
N SER A 96 -10.71 11.11 13.53
CA SER A 96 -11.46 12.08 14.32
C SER A 96 -10.51 13.10 14.94
N SER A 97 -10.50 14.33 14.42
CA SER A 97 -9.62 15.41 14.91
C SER A 97 -9.86 15.76 16.39
N THR A 98 -11.05 15.48 16.90
CA THR A 98 -11.43 15.69 18.30
C THR A 98 -11.09 14.50 19.20
N SER A 99 -10.59 13.38 18.66
CA SER A 99 -10.18 12.24 19.49
C SER A 99 -9.05 12.63 20.45
N THR A 100 -9.14 12.10 21.66
CA THR A 100 -8.08 12.20 22.68
C THR A 100 -6.89 11.30 22.36
N LEU A 101 -7.10 10.23 21.60
CA LEU A 101 -6.03 9.35 21.14
C LEU A 101 -5.28 10.01 19.98
N LYS A 102 -4.13 10.61 20.29
CA LYS A 102 -3.23 11.23 19.32
C LYS A 102 -2.18 10.24 18.85
N THR A 103 -1.97 10.17 17.54
CA THR A 103 -1.05 9.23 16.91
C THR A 103 -0.15 9.93 15.90
N SER A 104 1.07 9.44 15.75
CA SER A 104 1.95 9.79 14.62
C SER A 104 2.10 8.58 13.72
N VAL A 105 2.18 8.79 12.41
CA VAL A 105 2.37 7.70 11.45
C VAL A 105 3.71 7.84 10.76
N GLU A 106 4.50 6.77 10.76
CA GLU A 106 5.64 6.60 9.88
C GLU A 106 5.21 5.64 8.78
N ILE A 107 5.13 6.12 7.53
CA ILE A 107 4.96 5.22 6.39
C ILE A 107 6.26 4.44 6.29
N ASP A 108 6.18 3.11 6.27
CA ASP A 108 7.34 2.24 6.07
C ASP A 108 7.44 1.81 4.61
N ARG A 109 6.29 1.59 3.97
CA ARG A 109 6.19 1.24 2.56
C ARG A 109 4.79 1.49 2.00
N VAL A 110 4.72 1.99 0.77
CA VAL A 110 3.54 1.94 -0.09
C VAL A 110 3.99 1.40 -1.44
N PHE A 111 3.51 0.22 -1.82
CA PHE A 111 3.79 -0.37 -3.11
C PHE A 111 2.50 -0.60 -3.87
N VAL A 112 2.34 0.07 -4.99
CA VAL A 112 1.19 -0.04 -5.88
C VAL A 112 1.61 -0.79 -7.13
N LYS A 113 0.81 -1.74 -7.58
CA LYS A 113 0.99 -2.46 -8.83
C LYS A 113 -0.29 -2.36 -9.65
N THR A 114 -0.16 -1.94 -10.90
CA THR A 114 -1.24 -1.97 -11.87
C THR A 114 -0.86 -2.90 -13.02
N TRP A 115 -1.84 -3.67 -13.50
CA TRP A 115 -1.65 -4.65 -14.57
C TRP A 115 -2.93 -4.74 -15.40
N ASN A 116 -2.81 -4.90 -16.72
CA ASN A 116 -3.96 -4.82 -17.64
C ASN A 116 -4.28 -6.14 -18.37
N ALA A 117 -3.58 -7.24 -18.07
CA ALA A 117 -3.79 -8.55 -18.71
C ALA A 117 -3.30 -9.74 -17.85
N PRO A 118 -3.95 -10.07 -16.71
CA PRO A 118 -5.33 -9.72 -16.36
C PRO A 118 -5.46 -8.38 -15.62
N ASP A 119 -6.52 -7.62 -15.91
CA ASP A 119 -6.81 -6.35 -15.26
C ASP A 119 -6.90 -6.44 -13.73
N TYR A 120 -5.95 -5.79 -13.03
CA TYR A 120 -6.00 -5.63 -11.58
C TYR A 120 -5.23 -4.41 -11.06
N TYR A 121 -5.63 -3.97 -9.87
CA TYR A 121 -4.83 -3.14 -8.98
C TYR A 121 -4.43 -3.95 -7.76
N ALA A 122 -3.18 -3.88 -7.36
CA ALA A 122 -2.70 -4.51 -6.13
C ALA A 122 -1.89 -3.49 -5.34
N CYS A 123 -2.14 -3.37 -4.05
CA CYS A 123 -1.47 -2.42 -3.19
C CYS A 123 -1.03 -3.14 -1.92
N GLU A 124 0.19 -2.86 -1.49
CA GLU A 124 0.70 -3.23 -0.18
C GLU A 124 1.12 -1.98 0.56
N VAL A 125 0.69 -1.87 1.81
CA VAL A 125 1.09 -0.81 2.72
C VAL A 125 1.63 -1.42 3.99
N SER A 126 2.80 -0.94 4.41
CA SER A 126 3.26 -1.09 5.78
C SER A 126 3.50 0.29 6.38
N LEU A 127 3.09 0.46 7.62
CA LEU A 127 3.28 1.68 8.38
C LEU A 127 3.49 1.35 9.85
N THR A 128 3.98 2.31 10.59
CA THR A 128 4.13 2.25 12.03
C THR A 128 3.34 3.39 12.65
N VAL A 129 2.44 3.05 13.58
CA VAL A 129 1.68 4.03 14.35
C VAL A 129 2.35 4.20 15.70
N ASP A 130 2.83 5.40 15.99
CA ASP A 130 3.35 5.79 17.29
C ASP A 130 2.20 6.35 18.15
N ILE A 131 2.01 5.76 19.32
CA ILE A 131 1.07 6.18 20.34
C ILE A 131 1.85 6.39 21.64
N ALA A 132 1.99 7.64 22.06
CA ALA A 132 2.71 8.04 23.29
C ALA A 132 4.15 7.49 23.37
N GLY A 133 4.85 7.39 22.24
CA GLY A 133 6.23 6.88 22.15
C GLY A 133 6.35 5.38 21.91
N THR A 134 5.23 4.64 21.94
CA THR A 134 5.21 3.20 21.63
C THR A 134 4.80 2.98 20.19
N LYS A 135 5.61 2.19 19.46
CA LYS A 135 5.44 1.93 18.02
C LYS A 135 4.67 0.64 17.77
N TYR A 136 3.58 0.74 17.02
CA TYR A 136 2.73 -0.37 16.61
C TYR A 136 2.81 -0.57 15.09
N PRO A 137 3.40 -1.68 14.60
CA PRO A 137 3.46 -1.93 13.18
C PRO A 137 2.07 -2.31 12.66
N GLY A 138 1.74 -1.83 11.46
CA GLY A 138 0.53 -2.12 10.73
C GLY A 138 0.85 -2.52 9.30
N ARG A 139 0.19 -3.55 8.79
CA ARG A 139 0.37 -4.01 7.41
C ARG A 139 -0.97 -4.37 6.77
N SER A 140 -1.09 -4.08 5.49
CA SER A 140 -2.22 -4.51 4.69
C SER A 140 -1.81 -4.74 3.25
N ARG A 141 -2.55 -5.63 2.59
CA ARG A 141 -2.42 -5.92 1.17
C ARG A 141 -3.82 -6.08 0.58
N LEU A 142 -4.13 -5.28 -0.43
CA LEU A 142 -5.37 -5.39 -1.20
C LEU A 142 -5.08 -5.70 -2.66
N LYS A 143 -5.92 -6.52 -3.28
CA LYS A 143 -5.87 -6.80 -4.71
C LYS A 143 -7.27 -6.82 -5.28
N LEU A 144 -7.55 -5.95 -6.25
CA LEU A 144 -8.86 -5.72 -6.81
C LEU A 144 -8.88 -6.06 -8.30
N LYS A 145 -9.95 -6.71 -8.75
CA LYS A 145 -10.22 -6.91 -10.16
C LYS A 145 -10.84 -5.62 -10.71
N GLN A 146 -10.01 -4.80 -11.32
CA GLN A 146 -10.34 -3.47 -11.85
C GLN A 146 -9.52 -3.24 -13.12
N ALA A 147 -10.06 -2.48 -14.07
CA ALA A 147 -9.36 -2.13 -15.31
C ALA A 147 -7.97 -1.60 -14.97
N GLY A 148 -6.91 -2.24 -15.48
CA GLY A 148 -5.55 -1.84 -15.17
C GLY A 148 -5.23 -0.41 -15.64
N GLN A 149 -4.13 0.14 -15.13
CA GLN A 149 -3.64 1.43 -15.58
C GLN A 149 -2.19 1.32 -16.06
N SER A 150 -1.94 1.80 -17.28
CA SER A 150 -0.58 1.99 -17.80
C SER A 150 -0.01 3.34 -17.38
N LEU A 151 1.33 3.42 -17.28
CA LEU A 151 2.03 4.69 -17.23
C LEU A 151 1.71 5.51 -18.49
N ILE A 152 1.40 6.79 -18.30
CA ILE A 152 1.11 7.73 -19.39
C ILE A 152 2.40 8.05 -20.17
N GLY A 153 3.56 7.98 -19.50
CA GLY A 153 4.90 8.08 -20.09
C GLY A 153 6.00 8.01 -19.02
N ASP A 154 7.26 7.91 -19.45
CA ASP A 154 8.40 7.97 -18.54
C ASP A 154 8.35 9.24 -17.69
N LYS A 155 8.20 9.08 -16.38
CA LYS A 155 8.12 10.15 -15.36
C LYS A 155 6.79 10.93 -15.31
N LEU A 156 5.79 10.59 -16.13
CA LEU A 156 4.43 11.13 -16.02
C LEU A 156 3.56 10.17 -15.21
N ALA A 157 3.77 10.17 -13.90
CA ALA A 157 2.98 9.37 -12.97
C ALA A 157 1.71 10.14 -12.59
N ALA A 158 0.61 9.87 -13.29
CA ALA A 158 -0.72 10.26 -12.83
C ALA A 158 -1.51 8.98 -12.61
N LEU A 159 -1.89 8.70 -11.36
CA LEU A 159 -2.82 7.61 -11.04
C LEU A 159 -4.24 8.12 -11.21
N ASN A 160 -5.11 7.28 -11.78
CA ASN A 160 -6.53 7.58 -11.77
C ASN A 160 -7.08 7.52 -10.33
N ALA A 161 -8.23 8.15 -10.10
CA ALA A 161 -8.84 8.25 -8.78
C ALA A 161 -9.07 6.86 -8.14
N GLN A 162 -9.45 5.85 -8.92
CA GLN A 162 -9.73 4.51 -8.40
C GLN A 162 -8.47 3.81 -7.85
N VAL A 163 -7.31 4.02 -8.48
CA VAL A 163 -6.05 3.49 -7.94
C VAL A 163 -5.69 4.22 -6.66
N LEU A 164 -5.82 5.56 -6.62
CA LEU A 164 -5.58 6.34 -5.40
C LEU A 164 -6.53 5.96 -4.26
N ASP A 165 -7.79 5.69 -4.56
CA ASP A 165 -8.78 5.18 -3.59
C ASP A 165 -8.34 3.81 -3.04
N THR A 166 -7.78 2.95 -3.89
CA THR A 166 -7.24 1.65 -3.47
C THR A 166 -6.01 1.83 -2.57
N VAL A 167 -5.14 2.80 -2.88
CA VAL A 167 -4.02 3.17 -1.99
C VAL A 167 -4.55 3.63 -0.64
N GLY A 168 -5.51 4.57 -0.63
CA GLY A 168 -6.12 5.08 0.59
C GLY A 168 -6.78 3.99 1.42
N LEU A 169 -7.52 3.08 0.78
CA LEU A 169 -8.16 1.96 1.47
C LEU A 169 -7.12 1.01 2.10
N THR A 170 -6.01 0.77 1.41
CA THR A 170 -4.92 -0.07 1.92
C THR A 170 -4.19 0.60 3.09
N VAL A 171 -3.99 1.93 3.03
CA VAL A 171 -3.46 2.75 4.13
C VAL A 171 -4.38 2.65 5.35
N LYS A 172 -5.70 2.82 5.17
CA LYS A 172 -6.68 2.67 6.24
C LYS A 172 -6.61 1.30 6.89
N ALA A 173 -6.57 0.23 6.08
CA ALA A 173 -6.50 -1.13 6.58
C ALA A 173 -5.20 -1.39 7.37
N ALA A 174 -4.05 -0.89 6.90
CA ALA A 174 -2.78 -1.01 7.63
C ALA A 174 -2.81 -0.25 8.96
N TYR A 175 -3.41 0.94 8.98
CA TYR A 175 -3.59 1.72 10.21
C TYR A 175 -4.53 1.02 11.22
N MET A 176 -5.66 0.48 10.76
CA MET A 176 -6.57 -0.30 11.60
C MET A 176 -5.89 -1.56 12.17
N ASN A 177 -5.02 -2.21 11.38
CA ASN A 177 -4.22 -3.34 11.85
C ASN A 177 -3.25 -2.92 12.98
N ALA A 178 -2.57 -1.78 12.84
CA ALA A 178 -1.72 -1.23 13.91
C ALA A 178 -2.51 -0.90 15.18
N LEU A 179 -3.69 -0.28 15.05
CA LEU A 179 -4.56 0.00 16.21
C LEU A 179 -5.07 -1.28 16.89
N SER A 180 -5.39 -2.32 16.12
CA SER A 180 -5.76 -3.62 16.69
C SER A 180 -4.62 -4.20 17.54
N ASN A 181 -3.37 -4.02 17.11
CA ASN A 181 -2.20 -4.46 17.88
C ASN A 181 -2.07 -3.66 19.18
N TYR A 182 -2.31 -2.35 19.15
CA TYR A 182 -2.37 -1.52 20.35
C TYR A 182 -3.43 -2.01 21.36
N HIS A 183 -4.67 -2.23 20.90
CA HIS A 183 -5.77 -2.71 21.75
C HIS A 183 -5.62 -4.15 22.25
N THR A 184 -4.70 -4.92 21.69
CA THR A 184 -4.40 -6.27 22.20
C THR A 184 -3.48 -6.20 23.43
N VAL A 185 -2.72 -5.12 23.56
CA VAL A 185 -1.72 -4.92 24.63
C VAL A 185 -2.28 -4.07 25.78
N HIS A 186 -3.31 -3.25 25.53
CA HIS A 186 -3.89 -2.27 26.46
C HIS A 186 -5.41 -2.38 26.51
#